data_AF-A0A849FUH5-F1
#
_entry.id   AF-A0A849FUH5-F1
#
_cell.length_a   1.000
_cell.length_b   1.000
_cell.length_c   1.000
_cell.angle_alpha   90.00
_cell.angle_beta   90.00
_cell.angle_gamma   90.00
#
_symmetry.space_group_name_H-M   'P 1'
#
loop_
_entity.id
_entity.type
_entity.pdbx_description
1 polymer ?
#
loop_
_entity_poly.entity_id
_entity_poly.type
_entity_poly.pdbx_seq_one_letter_code
_entity_poly.pdbx_strand_id
1 'polypeptide(L)' 'HRIALEALSLALPAYPRAEGAELGETVFSEPGTDPMSDEDAKPFAALAALKNKMNEPE' A
#
# COMPACT_ATOMS: atom_id res chain seq x y z
N HIS A 1 -22.36 -25.12 -24.70
CA HIS A 1 -21.90 -23.72 -24.60
C HIS A 1 -20.58 -23.55 -23.81
N ARG A 2 -20.01 -24.60 -23.19
CA ARG A 2 -18.75 -24.50 -22.42
C ARG A 2 -17.55 -24.00 -23.26
N ILE A 3 -17.35 -24.52 -24.47
CA ILE A 3 -16.23 -24.12 -25.35
C ILE A 3 -16.30 -22.63 -25.75
N ALA A 4 -17.50 -22.10 -25.98
CA ALA A 4 -17.66 -20.68 -26.33
C ALA A 4 -17.25 -19.75 -25.17
N LEU A 5 -17.50 -20.19 -23.93
CA LEU A 5 -17.17 -19.44 -22.73
C LEU A 5 -15.67 -19.52 -22.40
N GLU A 6 -15.05 -20.70 -22.60
CA GLU A 6 -13.61 -20.88 -22.45
C GLU A 6 -12.82 -20.07 -23.48
N ALA A 7 -13.25 -20.09 -24.75
CA ALA A 7 -12.61 -19.31 -25.81
C ALA A 7 -12.71 -17.80 -25.54
N LEU A 8 -13.86 -17.33 -25.03
CA LEU A 8 -14.04 -15.94 -24.65
C LEU A 8 -13.13 -15.57 -23.47
N SER A 9 -13.13 -16.36 -22.39
CA SER A 9 -12.27 -16.12 -21.22
C SER A 9 -10.78 -16.12 -21.56
N LEU A 10 -10.34 -16.92 -22.54
CA LEU A 10 -8.95 -16.94 -23.02
C LEU A 10 -8.62 -15.74 -23.92
N ALA A 11 -9.59 -15.24 -24.67
CA ALA A 11 -9.45 -14.09 -25.57
C ALA A 11 -9.54 -12.75 -24.81
N LEU A 12 -10.13 -12.72 -23.63
CA LEU A 12 -10.07 -11.56 -22.76
C LEU A 12 -8.61 -11.33 -22.31
N PRO A 13 -8.12 -10.08 -22.36
CA PRO A 13 -6.85 -9.76 -21.71
C PRO A 13 -6.96 -10.06 -20.22
N ALA A 14 -5.85 -10.47 -19.61
CA ALA A 14 -5.77 -10.69 -18.17
C ALA A 14 -5.96 -9.35 -17.44
N TYR A 15 -7.22 -8.97 -17.20
CA TYR A 15 -7.65 -7.77 -16.50
C TYR A 15 -7.47 -6.45 -17.27
N PRO A 16 -8.41 -5.49 -17.17
CA PRO A 16 -8.24 -4.14 -17.71
C PRO A 16 -7.34 -3.31 -16.79
N ARG A 17 -6.11 -3.75 -16.51
CA ARG A 17 -5.16 -2.88 -15.79
C ARG A 17 -4.67 -1.86 -16.81
N ALA A 18 -5.13 -0.63 -16.67
CA ALA A 18 -4.50 0.48 -17.35
C ALA A 18 -3.02 0.53 -16.94
N GLU A 19 -2.14 0.84 -17.89
CA GLU A 19 -0.74 1.05 -17.59
C GLU A 19 -0.60 2.18 -16.55
N GLY A 20 0.11 1.92 -15.45
CA GLY A 20 0.23 2.88 -14.34
C GLY A 20 -0.94 2.88 -13.34
N ALA A 21 -1.87 1.92 -13.40
CA ALA A 21 -2.92 1.79 -12.39
C ALA A 21 -2.37 1.24 -11.06
N GLU A 22 -2.22 2.13 -10.08
CA GLU A 22 -1.91 1.80 -8.69
C GLU A 22 -3.19 1.66 -7.85
N LEU A 23 -3.19 0.73 -6.90
CA LEU A 23 -4.22 0.65 -5.87
C LEU A 23 -3.85 1.65 -4.76
N GLY A 24 -4.68 2.68 -4.57
CA GLY A 24 -4.49 3.62 -3.47
C GLY A 24 -4.60 2.92 -2.11
N GLU A 25 -3.78 3.37 -1.16
CA GLU A 25 -3.85 2.94 0.24
C GLU A 25 -4.88 3.81 0.98
N THR A 26 -5.77 3.18 1.76
CA THR A 26 -6.70 3.89 2.64
C THR A 26 -6.30 3.68 4.09
N VAL A 27 -5.82 4.73 4.73
CA VAL A 27 -5.39 4.74 6.13
C VAL A 27 -6.44 5.46 6.96
N PHE A 28 -6.87 4.87 8.08
CA PHE A 28 -7.96 5.40 8.91
C PHE A 28 -7.51 5.57 10.37
N SER A 29 -8.01 6.62 11.01
CA SER A 29 -7.85 6.90 12.43
C SER A 29 -9.07 7.64 12.97
N GLU A 30 -9.15 7.72 14.31
CA GLU A 30 -10.13 8.59 14.98
C GLU A 30 -9.75 10.09 14.84
N PRO A 31 -10.72 11.02 14.97
CA PRO A 31 -10.43 12.45 14.88
C PRO A 31 -9.39 12.91 15.91
N GLY A 32 -8.34 13.57 15.42
CA GLY A 32 -7.24 14.08 16.26
C GLY A 32 -6.07 13.10 16.45
N THR A 33 -6.15 11.89 15.87
CA THR A 33 -5.08 10.90 15.87
C THR A 33 -4.51 10.74 14.46
N ASP A 34 -3.19 10.78 14.31
CA ASP A 34 -2.54 10.52 13.02
C ASP A 34 -2.70 9.03 12.65
N PRO A 35 -3.14 8.72 11.42
CA PRO A 35 -3.30 7.34 10.98
C PRO A 35 -1.96 6.64 10.80
N MET A 36 -1.87 5.40 11.27
CA MET A 36 -0.66 4.58 11.21
C MET A 36 -0.47 3.98 9.81
N SER A 37 0.70 4.19 9.20
CA SER A 37 1.06 3.61 7.91
C SER A 37 1.78 2.26 8.06
N ASP A 38 1.91 1.51 6.95
CA ASP A 38 2.71 0.28 6.89
C ASP A 38 4.20 0.53 7.18
N GLU A 39 4.72 1.72 6.85
CA GLU A 39 6.10 2.09 7.19
C GLU A 39 6.29 2.24 8.70
N ASP A 40 5.28 2.76 9.41
CA ASP A 40 5.30 2.90 10.87
C ASP A 40 5.25 1.55 11.58
N ALA A 41 4.65 0.52 10.95
CA ALA A 41 4.52 -0.83 11.51
C ALA A 41 5.85 -1.62 11.56
N LYS A 42 6.90 -1.15 10.89
CA LYS A 42 8.17 -1.87 10.80
C LYS A 42 8.92 -1.86 12.15
N PRO A 43 9.61 -2.95 12.52
CA PRO A 43 10.23 -3.11 13.85
C PRO A 43 11.33 -2.09 14.21
N PHE A 44 11.69 -1.20 13.29
CA PHE A 44 12.75 -0.20 13.46
C PHE A 44 12.40 1.18 12.87
N ALA A 45 11.12 1.46 12.61
CA ALA A 45 10.66 2.73 12.03
C ALA A 45 11.13 3.96 12.85
N ALA A 46 11.26 3.81 14.17
CA ALA A 46 11.68 4.88 15.08
C ALA A 46 13.20 5.13 15.18
N LEU A 47 14.07 4.34 14.53
CA LEU A 47 15.52 4.45 14.74
C LEU A 47 16.10 5.80 14.28
N ALA A 48 15.59 6.37 13.18
CA ALA A 48 16.04 7.67 12.69
C ALA A 48 15.71 8.79 13.69
N ALA A 49 14.49 8.76 14.24
CA ALA A 49 14.07 9.70 15.28
C ALA A 49 14.91 9.56 16.55
N LEU A 50 15.25 8.32 16.95
CA LEU A 50 16.13 8.07 18.09
C LEU A 50 17.53 8.66 17.88
N LYS A 51 18.11 8.50 16.69
CA LYS A 51 19.42 9.09 16.35
C LYS A 51 19.40 10.61 16.45
N ASN A 52 18.33 11.27 16.00
CA ASN A 52 18.22 12.73 16.04
C ASN A 52 18.19 13.24 17.48
N LYS A 53 17.40 12.61 18.36
CA LYS A 53 17.36 12.93 19.80
C LYS A 53 18.71 12.81 20.50
N MET A 54 19.59 11.93 20.02
CA MET A 54 20.94 11.76 20.58
C MET A 54 21.96 12.80 20.09
N ASN A 55 21.69 13.45 18.96
CA ASN A 55 22.61 14.44 18.36
C ASN A 55 22.22 15.89 18.68
N GLU A 56 21.01 16.13 19.19
CA GLU A 56 20.59 17.43 19.70
C GLU A 56 21.21 17.62 21.11
N PRO A 57 22.11 18.60 21.31
CA PRO A 57 22.40 19.06 22.67
C PRO A 57 21.13 19.76 23.19
N GLU A 58 20.67 19.40 24.39
CA GLU A 58 19.57 20.13 25.05
C GLU A 58 19.84 21.64 25.15
#